data_AF-A0A4Q0XYX6-F1
#
_entry.id   AF-A0A4Q0XYX6-F1
#
_cell.length_a   1.000
_cell.length_b   1.000
_cell.length_c   1.000
_cell.angle_alpha   90.00
_cell.angle_beta   90.00
_cell.angle_gamma   90.00
#
_symmetry.space_group_name_H-M   'P 1'
#
loop_
_entity.id
_entity.type
_entity.pdbx_description
1 polymer ?
#
loop_
_entity_poly.entity_id
_entity_poly.type
_entity_poly.pdbx_seq_one_letter_code
_entity_poly.pdbx_strand_id
1 'polypeptide(L)'
;MPTTLHTNVSNIKSVAKNLAKNLEKMDFKLSHSASLNLAAKSLGYENYNTYKALENSKSSTFGFLNSMSLEDLDKEHEEKYPSIDYNFVYVESIKNFDILIHMELAAGEENYYILVRMKKNLTKRVLFSPTYNTCSFFVYPDVKKATSDYHIEFNINSMTDFLDTLSHISWKGWYNTDIHIDFVQLMHSVIINKTFLRNYSNKYTQEDLEKIYKKNKEEN
;
A
#
# COMPACT_ATOMS: atom_id res chain seq x y z
N MET A 1 37.95 25.02 -1.81
CA MET A 1 37.02 25.82 -0.99
C MET A 1 35.64 25.73 -1.63
N PRO A 2 34.60 25.24 -0.94
CA PRO A 2 33.25 25.23 -1.50
C PRO A 2 32.62 26.62 -1.31
N THR A 3 32.18 27.21 -2.42
CA THR A 3 31.47 28.48 -2.51
C THR A 3 30.07 28.32 -1.91
N THR A 4 29.78 29.06 -0.84
CA THR A 4 28.44 29.19 -0.26
C THR A 4 27.53 29.93 -1.25
N LEU A 5 26.65 29.21 -1.94
CA LEU A 5 25.51 29.81 -2.63
C LEU A 5 24.55 30.39 -1.57
N HIS A 6 24.67 31.69 -1.32
CA HIS A 6 23.58 32.47 -0.74
C HIS A 6 22.46 32.55 -1.78
N THR A 7 21.58 31.56 -1.80
CA THR A 7 20.31 31.66 -2.54
C THR A 7 19.41 32.65 -1.79
N ASN A 8 19.32 33.87 -2.34
CA ASN A 8 18.24 34.81 -2.07
C ASN A 8 16.91 34.08 -2.25
N VAL A 9 16.31 33.63 -1.14
CA VAL A 9 14.94 33.13 -1.10
C VAL A 9 14.04 34.34 -1.37
N SER A 10 13.86 34.64 -2.65
CA SER A 10 12.96 35.71 -3.09
C SER A 10 11.53 35.37 -2.66
N ASN A 11 10.86 36.36 -2.09
CA ASN A 11 9.55 36.25 -1.45
C ASN A 11 8.51 35.61 -2.40
N ILE A 12 8.14 34.35 -2.13
CA ILE A 12 7.29 33.51 -2.99
C ILE A 12 5.94 34.16 -3.33
N LYS A 13 5.44 35.06 -2.46
CA LYS A 13 4.21 35.83 -2.70
C LYS A 13 4.35 36.80 -3.87
N SER A 14 5.54 37.41 -4.01
CA SER A 14 5.85 38.30 -5.13
C SER A 14 5.93 37.51 -6.44
N VAL A 15 6.56 36.34 -6.41
CA VAL A 15 6.64 35.42 -7.56
C VAL A 15 5.25 34.95 -7.99
N ALA A 16 4.41 34.52 -7.04
CA ALA A 16 3.03 34.09 -7.31
C ALA A 16 2.17 35.23 -7.88
N LYS A 17 2.33 36.46 -7.37
CA LYS A 17 1.63 37.64 -7.88
C LYS A 17 2.04 38.00 -9.31
N ASN A 18 3.34 37.93 -9.60
CA ASN A 18 3.86 38.19 -10.95
C ASN A 18 3.46 37.09 -11.94
N LEU A 19 3.44 35.84 -11.50
CA LEU A 19 2.97 34.71 -12.31
C LEU A 19 1.49 34.88 -12.67
N ALA A 20 0.62 35.16 -11.71
CA ALA A 20 -0.81 35.41 -11.96
C ALA A 20 -1.01 36.56 -12.97
N LYS A 21 -0.30 37.67 -12.78
CA LYS A 21 -0.38 38.86 -13.65
C LYS A 21 0.10 38.59 -15.08
N ASN A 22 1.11 37.74 -15.26
CA ASN A 22 1.63 37.40 -16.59
C ASN A 22 0.71 36.42 -17.32
N LEU A 23 0.13 35.46 -16.60
CA LEU A 23 -0.84 34.51 -17.17
C LEU A 23 -2.16 35.20 -17.52
N GLU A 24 -2.60 36.19 -16.75
CA GLU A 24 -3.79 36.99 -17.05
C GLU A 24 -3.65 37.76 -18.37
N LYS A 25 -2.44 38.23 -18.71
CA LYS A 25 -2.16 38.85 -20.01
C LYS A 25 -2.23 37.87 -21.19
N MET A 26 -2.24 36.57 -20.92
CA MET A 26 -2.37 35.49 -21.91
C MET A 26 -3.77 34.86 -21.88
N ASP A 27 -4.77 35.57 -21.34
CA ASP A 27 -6.15 35.10 -21.12
C ASP A 27 -6.31 33.89 -20.18
N PHE A 28 -5.26 33.51 -19.45
CA PHE A 28 -5.34 32.49 -18.41
C PHE A 28 -5.65 33.12 -17.04
N LYS A 29 -6.88 32.95 -16.56
CA LYS A 29 -7.28 33.38 -15.21
C LYS A 29 -6.90 32.34 -14.17
N LEU A 30 -5.79 32.57 -13.49
CA LEU A 30 -5.36 31.75 -12.36
C LEU A 30 -5.54 32.52 -11.05
N SER A 31 -6.16 31.89 -10.06
CA SER A 31 -6.32 32.51 -8.73
C SER A 31 -4.95 32.66 -8.05
N HIS A 32 -4.82 33.66 -7.19
CA HIS A 32 -3.57 33.89 -6.45
C HIS A 32 -3.16 32.68 -5.60
N SER A 33 -4.12 31.95 -5.03
CA SER A 33 -3.87 30.70 -4.28
C SER A 33 -3.33 29.58 -5.16
N ALA A 34 -3.83 29.43 -6.38
CA ALA A 34 -3.29 28.48 -7.34
C ALA A 34 -1.86 28.86 -7.77
N SER A 35 -1.58 30.15 -7.95
CA SER A 35 -0.22 30.63 -8.28
C SER A 35 0.77 30.39 -7.15
N LEU A 36 0.34 30.51 -5.89
CA LEU A 36 1.16 30.20 -4.72
C LEU A 36 1.51 28.70 -4.65
N ASN A 37 0.55 27.82 -4.94
CA ASN A 37 0.79 26.38 -5.00
C ASN A 37 1.73 26.00 -6.15
N LEU A 38 1.58 26.61 -7.32
CA LEU A 38 2.49 26.37 -8.46
C LEU A 38 3.91 26.84 -8.14
N ALA A 39 4.06 28.02 -7.54
CA ALA A 39 5.36 28.52 -7.10
C ALA A 39 5.99 27.59 -6.05
N ALA A 40 5.22 27.10 -5.08
CA ALA A 40 5.72 26.17 -4.06
C ALA A 40 6.16 24.82 -4.68
N LYS A 41 5.38 24.28 -5.62
CA LYS A 41 5.72 23.06 -6.38
C LYS A 41 6.98 23.21 -7.21
N SER A 42 7.17 24.36 -7.86
CA SER A 42 8.40 24.63 -8.63
C SER A 42 9.67 24.66 -7.77
N LEU A 43 9.52 24.90 -6.47
CA LEU A 43 10.61 24.88 -5.48
C LEU A 43 10.76 23.50 -4.80
N GLY A 44 10.00 22.49 -5.24
CA GLY A 44 10.06 21.13 -4.70
C GLY A 44 9.15 20.84 -3.50
N TYR A 45 8.25 21.77 -3.14
CA TYR A 45 7.28 21.55 -2.06
C TYR A 45 5.94 21.02 -2.59
N GLU A 46 5.24 20.22 -1.80
CA GLU A 46 3.95 19.65 -2.19
C GLU A 46 2.89 20.73 -2.49
N ASN A 47 2.80 21.76 -1.65
CA ASN A 47 1.91 22.90 -1.81
C ASN A 47 2.39 24.12 -0.99
N TYR A 48 1.67 25.25 -1.10
CA TYR A 48 2.03 26.49 -0.40
C TYR A 48 1.92 26.39 1.13
N ASN A 49 1.00 25.58 1.65
CA ASN A 49 0.88 25.38 3.10
C ASN A 49 2.10 24.61 3.64
N THR A 50 2.62 23.64 2.89
CA THR A 50 3.87 22.92 3.19
C THR A 50 5.06 23.88 3.23
N TYR A 51 5.18 24.76 2.22
CA TYR A 51 6.20 25.82 2.21
C TYR A 51 6.09 26.74 3.44
N LYS A 52 4.88 27.21 3.76
CA LYS A 52 4.63 28.15 4.86
C LYS A 52 4.88 27.52 6.23
N ALA A 53 4.56 26.23 6.40
CA ALA A 53 4.86 25.48 7.61
C ALA A 53 6.38 25.40 7.86
N LEU A 54 7.16 25.16 6.79
CA LEU A 54 8.61 25.10 6.83
C LEU A 54 9.30 26.46 6.99
N GLU A 55 8.70 27.52 6.47
CA GLU A 55 9.16 28.90 6.69
C GLU A 55 8.95 29.32 8.16
N ASN A 56 7.80 28.97 8.73
CA ASN A 56 7.47 29.26 10.13
C ASN A 56 8.27 28.41 11.14
N SER A 57 8.68 27.19 10.75
CA SER A 57 9.52 26.32 11.58
C SER A 57 10.99 26.74 11.64
N LYS A 58 11.40 27.82 10.96
CA LYS A 58 12.75 28.41 11.11
C LYS A 58 13.02 29.02 12.50
N SER A 59 12.02 29.09 13.39
CA SER A 59 12.21 29.47 14.81
C SER A 59 12.35 28.28 15.77
N SER A 60 12.29 27.03 15.29
CA SER A 60 12.54 25.83 16.10
C SER A 60 13.41 24.85 15.32
N THR A 61 14.65 25.27 15.06
CA THR A 61 15.73 24.36 14.67
C THR A 61 15.79 23.24 15.71
N PHE A 62 15.61 21.98 15.27
CA PHE A 62 15.58 20.71 16.04
C PHE A 62 14.23 20.04 16.33
N GLY A 63 13.13 20.37 15.63
CA GLY A 63 11.90 19.54 15.68
C GLY A 63 11.76 18.47 14.58
N PHE A 64 12.38 18.66 13.41
CA PHE A 64 12.21 17.78 12.24
C PHE A 64 13.10 16.52 12.27
N LEU A 65 14.00 16.42 13.26
CA LEU A 65 14.72 15.20 13.60
C LEU A 65 14.05 14.46 14.76
N ASN A 66 12.78 14.71 15.05
CA ASN A 66 11.97 13.64 15.61
C ASN A 66 11.76 12.65 14.48
N SER A 67 12.69 11.70 14.37
CA SER A 67 12.42 10.42 13.72
C SER A 67 11.04 10.01 14.21
N MET A 68 10.05 10.04 13.31
CA MET A 68 8.83 9.29 13.51
C MET A 68 9.31 7.90 13.92
N SER A 69 9.00 7.48 15.15
CA SER A 69 9.44 6.17 15.58
C SER A 69 8.83 5.17 14.58
N LEU A 70 9.50 4.04 14.35
CA LEU A 70 8.89 2.94 13.59
C LEU A 70 7.48 2.64 14.10
N GLU A 71 7.29 2.77 15.42
CA GLU A 71 6.01 2.60 16.11
C GLU A 71 4.92 3.61 15.70
N ASP A 72 5.28 4.87 15.41
CA ASP A 72 4.33 5.87 14.95
C ASP A 72 3.98 5.70 13.46
N LEU A 73 4.94 5.20 12.65
CA LEU A 73 4.69 4.81 11.25
C LEU A 73 3.80 3.56 11.17
N ASP A 74 4.03 2.59 12.04
CA ASP A 74 3.24 1.37 12.14
C ASP A 74 1.81 1.70 12.56
N LYS A 75 1.60 2.62 13.52
CA LYS A 75 0.25 3.07 13.92
C LYS A 75 -0.52 3.77 12.80
N GLU A 76 0.11 4.68 12.07
CA GLU A 76 -0.56 5.37 10.95
C GLU A 76 -0.90 4.38 9.81
N HIS A 77 -0.03 3.39 9.57
CA HIS A 77 -0.31 2.29 8.66
C HIS A 77 -1.45 1.38 9.14
N GLU A 78 -1.49 1.03 10.42
CA GLU A 78 -2.55 0.20 11.00
C GLU A 78 -3.91 0.91 11.00
N GLU A 79 -3.95 2.23 11.21
CA GLU A 79 -5.19 3.02 11.07
C GLU A 79 -5.71 3.02 9.62
N LYS A 80 -4.80 3.08 8.64
CA LYS A 80 -5.14 3.06 7.21
C LYS A 80 -5.48 1.66 6.71
N TYR A 81 -4.81 0.65 7.24
CA TYR A 81 -4.94 -0.76 6.88
C TYR A 81 -4.99 -1.62 8.14
N PRO A 82 -6.17 -1.79 8.76
CA PRO A 82 -6.32 -2.64 9.93
C PRO A 82 -5.77 -4.04 9.66
N SER A 83 -5.19 -4.68 10.68
CA SER A 83 -4.67 -6.03 10.51
C SER A 83 -5.78 -7.02 10.16
N ILE A 84 -5.51 -7.88 9.18
CA ILE A 84 -6.37 -9.00 8.78
C ILE A 84 -5.83 -10.34 9.27
N ASP A 85 -4.77 -10.33 10.07
CA ASP A 85 -4.06 -11.54 10.51
C ASP A 85 -4.96 -12.48 11.33
N TYR A 86 -6.01 -11.96 11.96
CA TYR A 86 -7.00 -12.77 12.68
C TYR A 86 -7.74 -13.79 11.79
N ASN A 87 -7.77 -13.59 10.47
CA ASN A 87 -8.36 -14.55 9.53
C ASN A 87 -7.44 -15.75 9.29
N PHE A 88 -6.14 -15.64 9.59
CA PHE A 88 -5.14 -16.60 9.13
C PHE A 88 -4.32 -17.18 10.27
N VAL A 89 -3.78 -18.37 10.03
CA VAL A 89 -2.76 -18.98 10.88
C VAL A 89 -1.42 -18.85 10.18
N TYR A 90 -0.44 -18.25 10.87
CA TYR A 90 0.93 -18.21 10.38
C TYR A 90 1.59 -19.60 10.49
N VAL A 91 2.29 -20.01 9.44
CA VAL A 91 3.02 -21.29 9.41
C VAL A 91 4.51 -21.05 9.47
N GLU A 92 5.06 -20.40 8.44
CA GLU A 92 6.50 -20.15 8.32
C GLU A 92 6.81 -19.07 7.29
N SER A 93 8.10 -18.71 7.20
CA SER A 93 8.62 -17.73 6.26
C SER A 93 9.61 -18.39 5.30
N ILE A 94 9.33 -18.41 4.00
CA ILE A 94 10.19 -19.05 3.01
C ILE A 94 10.54 -18.08 1.90
N LYS A 95 11.85 -17.93 1.62
CA LYS A 95 12.38 -16.94 0.67
C LYS A 95 11.90 -15.52 1.03
N ASN A 96 11.05 -14.92 0.20
CA ASN A 96 10.44 -13.61 0.39
C ASN A 96 8.93 -13.70 0.68
N PHE A 97 8.42 -14.90 0.97
CA PHE A 97 7.02 -15.14 1.29
C PHE A 97 6.83 -15.47 2.75
N ASP A 98 5.72 -15.01 3.31
CA ASP A 98 5.10 -15.61 4.48
C ASP A 98 4.02 -16.58 4.02
N ILE A 99 4.01 -17.75 4.66
CA ILE A 99 3.07 -18.84 4.40
C ILE A 99 2.03 -18.84 5.52
N LEU A 100 0.77 -18.79 5.11
CA LEU A 100 -0.40 -18.67 5.96
C LEU A 100 -1.39 -19.79 5.62
N ILE A 101 -2.23 -20.16 6.58
CA ILE A 101 -3.40 -21.02 6.34
C ILE A 101 -4.66 -20.21 6.57
N HIS A 102 -5.57 -20.27 5.61
CA HIS A 102 -6.93 -19.77 5.76
C HIS A 102 -7.89 -20.94 5.88
N MET A 103 -8.94 -20.75 6.67
CA MET A 103 -10.06 -21.70 6.81
C MET A 103 -11.31 -21.04 6.25
N GLU A 104 -11.98 -21.73 5.34
CA GLU A 104 -13.22 -21.31 4.73
C GLU A 104 -14.31 -22.36 4.97
N LEU A 105 -15.50 -21.90 5.36
CA LEU A 105 -16.67 -22.77 5.53
C LEU A 105 -17.45 -22.81 4.21
N ALA A 106 -17.37 -23.92 3.49
CA ALA A 106 -18.08 -24.13 2.24
C ALA A 106 -19.01 -25.35 2.37
N ALA A 107 -20.30 -25.16 2.08
CA ALA A 107 -21.32 -26.21 2.17
C ALA A 107 -21.39 -26.96 3.52
N GLY A 108 -20.96 -26.31 4.61
CA GLY A 108 -20.92 -26.91 5.96
C GLY A 108 -19.64 -27.69 6.27
N GLU A 109 -18.68 -27.74 5.35
CA GLU A 109 -17.38 -28.36 5.53
C GLU A 109 -16.30 -27.29 5.70
N GLU A 110 -15.39 -27.52 6.65
CA GLU A 110 -14.22 -26.68 6.87
C GLU A 110 -13.16 -27.01 5.81
N ASN A 111 -12.82 -26.00 5.00
CA ASN A 111 -11.81 -26.12 3.98
C ASN A 111 -10.57 -25.30 4.33
N TYR A 112 -9.40 -25.93 4.28
CA TYR A 112 -8.14 -25.31 4.65
C TYR A 112 -7.26 -25.14 3.42
N TYR A 113 -6.65 -23.97 3.25
CA TYR A 113 -5.73 -23.75 2.13
C TYR A 113 -4.59 -22.82 2.47
N ILE A 114 -3.47 -23.06 1.78
CA ILE A 114 -2.28 -22.24 1.89
C ILE A 114 -2.48 -20.93 1.13
N LEU A 115 -2.24 -19.83 1.82
CA LEU A 115 -2.09 -18.51 1.27
C LEU A 115 -0.64 -18.05 1.41
N VAL A 116 -0.15 -17.30 0.44
CA VAL A 116 1.16 -16.67 0.49
C VAL A 116 1.04 -15.16 0.34
N ARG A 117 1.81 -14.43 1.14
CA ARG A 117 1.99 -12.97 1.00
C ARG A 117 3.48 -12.63 0.97
N MET A 118 3.82 -11.48 0.42
CA MET A 118 5.21 -10.98 0.47
C MET A 118 5.56 -10.57 1.91
N LYS A 119 6.79 -10.85 2.37
CA LYS A 119 7.27 -10.40 3.70
C LYS A 119 7.29 -8.88 3.83
N LYS A 120 7.69 -8.21 2.75
CA LYS A 120 7.72 -6.75 2.63
C LYS A 120 6.51 -6.31 1.82
N ASN A 121 5.34 -6.36 2.43
CA ASN A 121 4.06 -5.97 1.84
C ASN A 121 3.49 -4.81 2.66
N LEU A 122 3.14 -3.72 2.00
CA LEU A 122 2.75 -2.44 2.62
C LEU A 122 1.41 -2.56 3.35
N THR A 123 0.45 -3.24 2.73
CA THR A 123 -0.92 -3.37 3.23
C THR A 123 -1.17 -4.70 3.94
N LYS A 124 -0.33 -5.71 3.69
CA LYS A 124 -0.49 -7.12 4.11
C LYS A 124 -1.82 -7.76 3.65
N ARG A 125 -2.55 -7.12 2.75
CA ARG A 125 -3.94 -7.44 2.35
C ARG A 125 -4.06 -8.09 0.97
N VAL A 126 -2.94 -8.28 0.28
CA VAL A 126 -2.87 -8.96 -1.01
C VAL A 126 -2.20 -10.31 -0.82
N LEU A 127 -2.95 -11.38 -1.08
CA LEU A 127 -2.53 -12.77 -0.86
C LEU A 127 -2.72 -13.59 -2.14
N PHE A 128 -2.02 -14.71 -2.24
CA PHE A 128 -2.13 -15.63 -3.35
C PHE A 128 -2.31 -17.06 -2.85
N SER A 129 -3.25 -17.80 -3.42
CA SER A 129 -3.42 -19.24 -3.19
C SER A 129 -2.76 -20.03 -4.31
N PRO A 130 -1.66 -20.76 -4.06
CA PRO A 130 -1.01 -21.57 -5.09
C PRO A 130 -1.86 -22.74 -5.58
N THR A 131 -2.76 -23.26 -4.73
CA THR A 131 -3.63 -24.40 -5.07
C THR A 131 -4.65 -24.02 -6.14
N TYR A 132 -5.31 -22.88 -5.96
CA TYR A 132 -6.36 -22.41 -6.86
C TYR A 132 -5.84 -21.45 -7.93
N ASN A 133 -4.58 -21.02 -7.81
CA ASN A 133 -3.98 -20.02 -8.68
C ASN A 133 -4.77 -18.70 -8.66
N THR A 134 -5.27 -18.35 -7.47
CA THR A 134 -6.10 -17.16 -7.21
C THR A 134 -5.31 -16.12 -6.43
N CYS A 135 -5.52 -14.85 -6.74
CA CYS A 135 -5.12 -13.75 -5.89
C CYS A 135 -6.33 -13.23 -5.12
N SER A 136 -6.18 -13.12 -3.81
CA SER A 136 -7.20 -12.68 -2.87
C SER A 136 -6.83 -11.30 -2.35
N PHE A 137 -7.80 -10.37 -2.40
CA PHE A 137 -7.68 -9.02 -1.87
C PHE A 137 -8.65 -8.85 -0.72
N PHE A 138 -8.14 -8.41 0.42
CA PHE A 138 -8.96 -8.08 1.59
C PHE A 138 -9.09 -6.56 1.67
N VAL A 139 -10.22 -6.08 1.17
CA VAL A 139 -10.50 -4.66 0.99
C VAL A 139 -11.41 -4.17 2.09
N TYR A 140 -11.01 -3.10 2.76
CA TYR A 140 -11.85 -2.40 3.73
C TYR A 140 -12.67 -1.31 3.02
N PRO A 141 -14.01 -1.31 3.09
CA PRO A 141 -14.82 -0.15 2.71
C PRO A 141 -14.61 0.96 3.74
N ASP A 142 -14.10 2.13 3.33
CA ASP A 142 -13.95 3.41 4.09
C ASP A 142 -14.34 3.32 5.58
N VAL A 143 -13.37 3.56 6.48
CA VAL A 143 -13.33 3.44 7.97
C VAL A 143 -14.66 3.70 8.70
N LYS A 144 -15.55 4.50 8.10
CA LYS A 144 -16.88 4.85 8.60
C LYS A 144 -17.99 3.81 8.39
N LYS A 145 -17.81 2.71 7.63
CA LYS A 145 -18.97 1.90 7.15
C LYS A 145 -18.90 0.37 7.13
N ALA A 146 -17.84 -0.31 7.55
CA ALA A 146 -17.81 -1.78 7.42
C ALA A 146 -17.36 -2.50 8.70
N THR A 147 -18.15 -3.48 9.13
CA THR A 147 -17.87 -4.38 10.25
C THR A 147 -17.09 -5.64 9.82
N SER A 148 -16.77 -5.77 8.53
CA SER A 148 -16.11 -6.94 7.95
C SER A 148 -15.36 -6.58 6.66
N ASP A 149 -14.19 -7.16 6.45
CA ASP A 149 -13.44 -7.04 5.21
C ASP A 149 -14.23 -7.63 4.03
N TYR A 150 -14.15 -6.99 2.86
CA TYR A 150 -14.62 -7.58 1.61
C TYR A 150 -13.48 -8.37 0.96
N HIS A 151 -13.76 -9.63 0.63
CA HIS A 151 -12.80 -10.53 -0.01
C HIS A 151 -13.08 -10.57 -1.52
N ILE A 152 -12.05 -10.28 -2.31
CA ILE A 152 -12.12 -10.30 -3.77
C ILE A 152 -11.12 -11.30 -4.30
N GLU A 153 -11.60 -12.22 -5.13
CA GLU A 153 -10.76 -13.24 -5.73
C GLU A 153 -10.66 -13.08 -7.24
N PHE A 154 -9.44 -13.19 -7.73
CA PHE A 154 -9.15 -13.18 -9.16
C PHE A 154 -8.32 -14.39 -9.54
N ASN A 155 -8.78 -15.14 -10.54
CA ASN A 155 -8.01 -16.21 -11.15
C ASN A 155 -6.90 -15.61 -12.02
N ILE A 156 -5.65 -16.01 -11.81
CA ILE A 156 -4.52 -15.47 -12.57
C ILE A 156 -3.75 -16.62 -13.23
N ASN A 157 -4.20 -17.05 -14.39
CA ASN A 157 -3.56 -18.15 -15.13
C ASN A 157 -2.39 -17.66 -15.98
N SER A 158 -2.44 -16.41 -16.43
CA SER A 158 -1.44 -15.80 -17.29
C SER A 158 -1.09 -14.36 -16.89
N MET A 159 0.00 -13.83 -17.46
CA MET A 159 0.34 -12.41 -17.33
C MET A 159 -0.72 -11.51 -17.98
N THR A 160 -1.41 -12.00 -19.01
CA THR A 160 -2.52 -11.28 -19.65
C THR A 160 -3.69 -11.15 -18.68
N ASP A 161 -4.09 -12.24 -18.02
CA ASP A 161 -5.17 -12.24 -17.01
C ASP A 161 -4.86 -11.27 -15.87
N PHE A 162 -3.59 -11.18 -15.49
CA PHE A 162 -3.11 -10.23 -14.50
C PHE A 162 -3.29 -8.77 -14.96
N LEU A 163 -2.88 -8.44 -16.19
CA LEU A 163 -3.03 -7.09 -16.73
C LEU A 163 -4.50 -6.70 -16.92
N ASP A 164 -5.33 -7.64 -17.36
CA ASP A 164 -6.78 -7.45 -17.49
C ASP A 164 -7.41 -7.19 -16.13
N THR A 165 -7.07 -8.01 -15.12
CA THR A 165 -7.51 -7.82 -13.73
C THR A 165 -7.10 -6.44 -13.20
N LEU A 166 -5.83 -6.04 -13.39
CA LEU A 166 -5.34 -4.71 -13.02
C LEU A 166 -6.16 -3.58 -13.67
N SER A 167 -6.48 -3.71 -14.95
CA SER A 167 -7.26 -2.71 -15.68
C SER A 167 -8.69 -2.56 -15.13
N HIS A 168 -9.28 -3.64 -14.62
CA HIS A 168 -10.63 -3.66 -14.06
C HIS A 168 -10.70 -3.11 -12.64
N ILE A 169 -9.65 -3.32 -11.84
CA ILE A 169 -9.61 -2.89 -10.44
C ILE A 169 -9.05 -1.47 -10.25
N SER A 170 -8.27 -0.95 -11.22
CA SER A 170 -7.58 0.34 -11.10
C SER A 170 -8.49 1.54 -10.86
N TRP A 171 -9.74 1.47 -11.33
CA TRP A 171 -10.74 2.52 -11.17
C TRP A 171 -11.59 2.38 -9.90
N LYS A 172 -11.38 1.31 -9.12
CA LYS A 172 -12.17 1.06 -7.90
C LYS A 172 -11.68 2.02 -6.81
N GLY A 173 -12.61 2.66 -6.10
CA GLY A 173 -12.25 3.67 -5.08
C GLY A 173 -11.44 3.14 -3.89
N TRP A 174 -11.44 1.83 -3.70
CA TRP A 174 -10.60 1.16 -2.70
C TRP A 174 -9.23 0.75 -3.21
N TYR A 175 -8.98 0.85 -4.52
CA TYR A 175 -7.70 0.54 -5.12
C TYR A 175 -6.82 1.79 -5.12
N ASN A 176 -5.60 1.68 -4.58
CA ASN A 176 -4.68 2.80 -4.46
C ASN A 176 -3.24 2.36 -4.78
N THR A 177 -2.29 3.29 -4.70
CA THR A 177 -0.89 3.04 -5.02
C THR A 177 -0.25 1.97 -4.14
N ASP A 178 -0.60 1.88 -2.86
CA ASP A 178 -0.02 0.88 -1.94
C ASP A 178 -0.47 -0.53 -2.33
N ILE A 179 -1.78 -0.71 -2.56
CA ILE A 179 -2.36 -1.99 -3.03
C ILE A 179 -1.80 -2.35 -4.40
N HIS A 180 -1.61 -1.36 -5.29
CA HIS A 180 -1.00 -1.58 -6.59
C HIS A 180 0.43 -2.12 -6.47
N ILE A 181 1.26 -1.51 -5.63
CA ILE A 181 2.63 -1.94 -5.38
C ILE A 181 2.64 -3.36 -4.84
N ASP A 182 1.84 -3.65 -3.81
CA ASP A 182 1.77 -4.98 -3.20
C ASP A 182 1.35 -6.05 -4.20
N PHE A 183 0.35 -5.74 -5.03
CA PHE A 183 -0.15 -6.68 -6.02
C PHE A 183 0.86 -6.96 -7.13
N VAL A 184 1.50 -5.92 -7.69
CA VAL A 184 2.53 -6.08 -8.72
C VAL A 184 3.73 -6.86 -8.18
N GLN A 185 4.19 -6.54 -6.97
CA GLN A 185 5.33 -7.23 -6.35
C GLN A 185 5.03 -8.70 -6.04
N LEU A 186 3.85 -8.98 -5.50
CA LEU A 186 3.41 -10.34 -5.23
C LEU A 186 3.34 -11.13 -6.55
N MET A 187 2.68 -10.59 -7.57
CA MET A 187 2.47 -11.30 -8.82
C MET A 187 3.77 -11.56 -9.58
N HIS A 188 4.68 -10.59 -9.63
CA HIS A 188 6.00 -10.79 -10.19
C HIS A 188 6.75 -11.93 -9.46
N SER A 189 6.70 -11.93 -8.14
CA SER A 189 7.36 -12.96 -7.32
C SER A 189 6.71 -14.34 -7.47
N VAL A 190 5.38 -14.40 -7.57
CA VAL A 190 4.59 -15.62 -7.79
C VAL A 190 4.90 -16.21 -9.17
N ILE A 191 4.95 -15.40 -10.23
CA ILE A 191 5.28 -15.87 -11.59
C ILE A 191 6.67 -16.53 -11.61
N ILE A 192 7.66 -15.90 -10.97
CA ILE A 192 9.03 -16.43 -10.88
C ILE A 192 9.07 -17.75 -10.08
N ASN A 193 8.25 -17.86 -9.03
CA ASN A 193 8.29 -18.99 -8.09
C ASN A 193 7.12 -19.98 -8.25
N LYS A 194 6.35 -19.93 -9.35
CA LYS A 194 5.06 -20.63 -9.49
C LYS A 194 5.17 -22.14 -9.23
N THR A 195 6.13 -22.81 -9.86
CA THR A 195 6.36 -24.25 -9.70
C THR A 195 6.73 -24.61 -8.25
N PHE A 196 7.56 -23.78 -7.62
CA PHE A 196 7.97 -23.97 -6.24
C PHE A 196 6.77 -23.85 -5.28
N LEU A 197 5.98 -22.78 -5.43
CA LEU A 197 4.82 -22.52 -4.58
C LEU A 197 3.75 -23.61 -4.73
N ARG A 198 3.51 -24.06 -5.96
CA ARG A 198 2.59 -25.18 -6.23
C ARG A 198 3.08 -26.48 -5.59
N ASN A 199 4.36 -26.81 -5.76
CA ASN A 199 4.94 -28.01 -5.16
C ASN A 199 4.93 -27.94 -3.63
N TYR A 200 5.14 -26.75 -3.05
CA TYR A 200 5.03 -26.56 -1.61
C TYR A 200 3.60 -26.81 -1.13
N SER A 201 2.60 -26.22 -1.80
CA SER A 201 1.19 -26.40 -1.44
C SER A 201 0.76 -27.87 -1.48
N ASN A 202 1.17 -28.58 -2.53
CA ASN A 202 0.83 -29.99 -2.74
C ASN A 202 1.47 -30.96 -1.74
N LYS A 203 2.40 -30.52 -0.87
CA LYS A 203 2.97 -31.38 0.18
C LYS A 203 1.99 -31.65 1.32
N TYR A 204 1.03 -30.76 1.51
CA TYR A 204 0.10 -30.81 2.63
C TYR A 204 -1.24 -31.33 2.14
N THR A 205 -1.75 -32.36 2.83
CA THR A 205 -3.14 -32.77 2.67
C THR A 205 -4.06 -31.85 3.47
N GLN A 206 -5.36 -31.95 3.23
CA GLN A 206 -6.37 -31.19 4.00
C GLN A 206 -6.25 -31.45 5.50
N GLU A 207 -6.07 -32.72 5.89
CA GLU A 207 -5.91 -33.12 7.28
C GLU A 207 -4.63 -32.54 7.91
N ASP A 208 -3.55 -32.41 7.14
CA ASP A 208 -2.31 -31.80 7.62
C ASP A 208 -2.52 -30.31 7.90
N LEU A 209 -3.19 -29.60 6.98
CA LEU A 209 -3.48 -28.18 7.13
C LEU A 209 -4.42 -27.92 8.31
N GLU A 210 -5.46 -28.74 8.48
CA GLU A 210 -6.38 -28.67 9.62
C GLU A 210 -5.63 -28.83 10.95
N LYS A 211 -4.75 -29.83 11.06
CA LYS A 211 -3.94 -30.06 12.27
C LYS A 211 -3.05 -28.88 12.60
N ILE A 212 -2.36 -28.32 11.59
CA ILE A 212 -1.50 -27.13 11.78
C ILE A 212 -2.35 -25.93 12.19
N TYR A 213 -3.49 -25.72 11.53
CA TYR A 213 -4.39 -24.60 11.83
C TYR A 213 -4.91 -24.65 13.26
N LYS A 214 -5.46 -25.80 13.69
CA LYS A 214 -6.00 -25.97 15.05
C LYS A 214 -4.93 -25.80 16.11
N LYS A 215 -3.76 -26.43 15.94
CA LYS A 215 -2.65 -26.32 16.88
C LYS A 215 -2.21 -24.87 17.11
N ASN A 216 -1.95 -24.13 16.04
CA ASN A 216 -1.44 -22.76 16.14
C ASN A 216 -2.51 -21.74 16.57
N LYS A 217 -3.80 -22.09 16.43
CA LYS A 217 -4.92 -21.24 16.87
C LYS A 217 -5.22 -21.42 18.36
N GLU A 218 -4.86 -22.55 18.96
CA GLU A 218 -4.95 -22.78 20.41
C GLU A 218 -3.78 -22.15 21.19
N GLU A 219 -2.65 -21.90 20.51
CA GLU A 219 -1.45 -21.29 21.10
C GLU A 219 -1.45 -19.75 21.08
N ASN A 220 -2.44 -19.11 20.43
CA ASN A 220 -2.63 -17.65 20.36
C ASN A 220 -3.93 -17.21 21.04
#